data_AF-A0A9W9LUB2-F1
#
_entry.id   AF-A0A9W9LUB2-F1
#
_cell.length_a   1.000
_cell.length_b   1.000
_cell.length_c   1.000
_cell.angle_alpha   90.00
_cell.angle_beta   90.00
_cell.angle_gamma   90.00
#
_symmetry.space_group_name_H-M   'P 1'
#
loop_
_entity.id
_entity.type
_entity.pdbx_description
1 polymer ?
#
loop_
_entity_poly.entity_id
_entity_poly.type
_entity_poly.pdbx_seq_one_letter_code
_entity_poly.pdbx_strand_id
1 'polypeptide(L)'
;MESLDFRIISDIRSVLASRSFFAIRSLEISFLHACLDQRIQILDDEWFDQWTALWNVIKGAKGLLNIQAWVKMDQESGNTMTAEQEARLFAPLVELDRLRQFKVEVTWPANEASEALLLDAPFHLVRDDNPIPDKPELVFETVTCSLGSL
;
A
#
# COMPACT_ATOMS: atom_id res chain seq x y z
N MET A 1 4.39 -3.42 -18.99
CA MET A 1 5.18 -2.20 -18.69
C MET A 1 5.43 -2.27 -17.21
N GLU A 2 6.66 -2.61 -16.79
CA GLU A 2 6.95 -2.84 -15.37
C GLU A 2 6.67 -1.56 -14.58
N SER A 3 5.79 -1.62 -13.59
CA SER A 3 5.58 -0.50 -12.68
C SER A 3 6.87 -0.28 -11.88
N LEU A 4 7.40 0.94 -11.93
CA LEU A 4 8.57 1.35 -11.14
C LEU A 4 8.22 1.54 -9.65
N ASP A 5 6.94 1.53 -9.31
CA ASP A 5 6.43 1.93 -7.99
C ASP A 5 6.96 1.04 -6.86
N PHE A 6 7.22 -0.24 -7.15
CA PHE A 6 7.74 -1.21 -6.18
C PHE A 6 9.28 -1.20 -6.05
N ARG A 7 10.00 -0.53 -6.95
CA ARG A 7 11.47 -0.57 -6.98
C ARG A 7 12.14 0.44 -6.06
N ILE A 8 11.43 1.49 -5.65
CA ILE A 8 12.01 2.63 -4.93
C ILE A 8 12.83 2.23 -3.70
N ILE A 9 12.35 1.30 -2.87
CA ILE A 9 13.09 0.87 -1.67
C ILE A 9 14.32 0.02 -2.05
N SER A 10 14.23 -0.77 -3.11
CA SER A 10 15.38 -1.52 -3.65
C SER A 10 16.44 -0.58 -4.20
N ASP A 11 16.03 0.47 -4.90
CA ASP A 11 16.92 1.50 -5.45
C ASP A 11 17.59 2.31 -4.33
N ILE A 12 16.83 2.69 -3.30
CA ILE A 12 17.39 3.33 -2.09
C ILE A 12 18.44 2.40 -1.45
N ARG A 13 18.17 1.10 -1.34
CA ARG A 13 19.12 0.12 -0.81
C ARG A 13 20.38 -0.02 -1.67
N SER A 14 20.26 0.09 -2.99
CA SER A 14 21.40 -0.06 -3.90
C SER A 14 22.32 1.17 -3.92
N VAL A 15 21.76 2.36 -3.71
CA VAL A 15 22.49 3.63 -3.70
C VAL A 15 23.10 3.94 -2.32
N LEU A 16 22.40 3.60 -1.24
CA LEU A 16 22.90 3.86 0.11
C LEU A 16 23.93 2.82 0.54
N ALA A 17 24.98 3.29 1.23
CA ALA A 17 25.85 2.40 1.98
C ALA A 17 25.02 1.59 2.99
N SER A 18 25.34 0.31 3.20
CA SER A 18 24.55 -0.59 4.06
C SER A 18 24.28 -0.01 5.45
N ARG A 19 25.27 0.68 6.04
CA ARG A 19 25.13 1.35 7.34
C ARG A 19 24.02 2.41 7.36
N SER A 20 23.86 3.14 6.26
CA SER A 20 22.88 4.20 6.12
C SER A 20 21.50 3.63 5.88
N PHE A 21 21.38 2.59 5.03
CA PHE A 21 20.12 1.88 4.85
C PHE A 21 19.64 1.24 6.17
N PHE A 22 20.53 0.62 6.93
CA PHE A 22 20.20 0.08 8.26
C PHE A 22 19.99 1.15 9.34
N ALA A 23 20.22 2.43 9.05
CA ALA A 23 19.91 3.52 9.97
C ALA A 23 18.46 4.01 9.84
N ILE A 24 17.73 3.61 8.79
CA ILE A 24 16.32 3.94 8.61
C ILE A 24 15.52 3.34 9.77
N ARG A 25 14.79 4.19 10.51
CA ARG A 25 14.01 3.79 11.70
C ARG A 25 12.51 3.77 11.47
N SER A 26 12.03 4.54 10.51
CA SER A 26 10.62 4.68 10.20
C SER A 26 10.42 4.67 8.68
N LEU A 27 9.38 3.99 8.23
CA LEU A 27 8.92 4.05 6.84
C LEU A 27 7.42 4.31 6.79
N GLU A 28 7.05 5.22 5.91
CA GLU A 28 5.68 5.53 5.55
C GLU A 28 5.51 5.21 4.08
N ILE A 29 4.55 4.35 3.75
CA ILE A 29 4.38 3.86 2.39
C ILE A 29 2.92 3.90 2.02
N SER A 30 2.60 4.49 0.86
CA SER A 30 1.25 4.56 0.33
C SER A 30 1.19 3.93 -1.04
N PHE A 31 0.31 2.94 -1.21
CA PHE A 31 0.03 2.26 -2.46
C PHE A 31 -1.40 2.48 -2.91
N LEU A 32 -1.59 2.30 -4.22
CA LEU A 32 -2.90 2.25 -4.86
C LEU A 32 -3.72 3.53 -4.63
N HIS A 33 -3.06 4.69 -4.71
CA HIS A 33 -3.71 5.98 -4.43
C HIS A 33 -4.69 6.36 -5.55
N ALA A 34 -5.91 5.85 -5.48
CA ALA A 34 -6.89 5.91 -6.57
C ALA A 34 -7.21 7.34 -7.06
N CYS A 35 -7.10 8.32 -6.16
CA CYS A 35 -7.27 9.75 -6.45
C CYS A 35 -6.26 10.31 -7.49
N LEU A 36 -5.14 9.62 -7.77
CA LEU A 36 -4.11 10.12 -8.68
C LEU A 36 -4.22 9.62 -10.13
N ASP A 37 -4.79 8.44 -10.37
CA ASP A 37 -4.63 7.78 -11.69
C ASP A 37 -5.94 7.33 -12.36
N GLN A 38 -7.11 7.41 -11.69
CA GLN A 38 -8.46 7.07 -12.24
C GLN A 38 -8.53 5.73 -13.01
N ARG A 39 -7.58 4.83 -12.80
CA ARG A 39 -7.47 3.54 -13.47
C ARG A 39 -7.85 2.47 -12.48
N ILE A 40 -8.81 1.63 -12.87
CA ILE A 40 -9.11 0.40 -12.15
C ILE A 40 -7.83 -0.42 -12.06
N GLN A 41 -7.39 -0.68 -10.84
CA GLN A 41 -6.11 -1.33 -10.57
C GLN A 41 -6.30 -2.84 -10.55
N ILE A 42 -5.62 -3.53 -11.46
CA ILE A 42 -5.71 -4.99 -11.57
C ILE A 42 -4.64 -5.61 -10.67
N LEU A 43 -5.07 -6.34 -9.63
CA LEU A 43 -4.19 -7.10 -8.75
C LEU A 43 -3.95 -8.50 -9.33
N ASP A 44 -3.09 -8.57 -10.34
CA ASP A 44 -2.65 -9.81 -10.96
C ASP A 44 -1.39 -10.40 -10.29
N ASP A 45 -0.91 -11.52 -10.81
CA ASP A 45 0.27 -12.20 -10.25
C ASP A 45 1.53 -11.34 -10.31
N GLU A 46 1.72 -10.56 -11.38
CA GLU A 46 2.86 -9.65 -11.52
C GLU A 46 2.83 -8.59 -10.41
N TRP A 47 1.66 -8.01 -10.12
CA TRP A 47 1.49 -7.05 -9.03
C TRP A 47 1.86 -7.66 -7.67
N PHE A 48 1.38 -8.86 -7.36
CA PHE A 48 1.68 -9.52 -6.09
C PHE A 48 3.16 -9.94 -5.96
N ASP A 49 3.80 -10.32 -7.05
CA ASP A 49 5.24 -10.62 -7.07
C ASP A 49 6.06 -9.37 -6.75
N GLN A 50 5.70 -8.23 -7.35
CA GLN A 50 6.35 -6.94 -7.09
C GLN A 50 6.11 -6.46 -5.65
N TRP A 51 4.89 -6.59 -5.15
CA TRP A 51 4.55 -6.32 -3.75
C TRP A 51 5.38 -7.17 -2.79
N THR A 52 5.47 -8.48 -3.04
CA THR A 52 6.28 -9.40 -2.22
C THR A 52 7.76 -9.03 -2.28
N ALA A 53 8.28 -8.69 -3.45
CA ALA A 53 9.67 -8.27 -3.64
C ALA A 53 10.00 -7.02 -2.83
N LEU A 54 9.13 -6.01 -2.83
CA LEU A 54 9.26 -4.81 -2.01
C LEU A 54 9.39 -5.15 -0.53
N TRP A 55 8.46 -5.93 0.01
CA TRP A 55 8.46 -6.29 1.43
C TRP A 55 9.67 -7.14 1.81
N ASN A 56 10.18 -7.98 0.90
CA ASN A 56 11.43 -8.70 1.11
C ASN A 56 12.65 -7.77 1.25
N VAL A 57 12.66 -6.63 0.55
CA VAL A 57 13.69 -5.60 0.77
C VAL A 57 13.52 -4.94 2.14
N ILE A 58 12.28 -4.60 2.52
CA ILE A 58 11.95 -3.97 3.81
C ILE A 58 12.35 -4.88 4.99
N LYS A 59 12.09 -6.19 4.91
CA LYS A 59 12.54 -7.19 5.91
C LYS A 59 14.06 -7.14 6.14
N GLY A 60 14.83 -6.77 5.11
CA GLY A 60 16.29 -6.61 5.20
C GLY A 60 16.74 -5.35 5.96
N ALA A 61 15.86 -4.38 6.21
CA ALA A 61 16.17 -3.12 6.89
C ALA A 61 16.23 -3.33 8.41
N LYS A 62 17.31 -3.94 8.92
CA LYS A 62 17.47 -4.35 10.33
C LYS A 62 17.27 -3.25 11.38
N GLY A 63 17.40 -1.97 10.99
CA GLY A 63 17.20 -0.85 11.90
C GLY A 63 15.77 -0.34 11.96
N LEU A 64 14.88 -0.82 11.11
CA LEU A 64 13.51 -0.37 11.01
C LEU A 64 12.74 -0.74 12.27
N LEU A 65 12.06 0.25 12.86
CA LEU A 65 11.29 0.10 14.09
C LEU A 65 9.81 0.38 13.86
N ASN A 66 9.50 1.30 12.95
CA ASN A 66 8.13 1.74 12.71
C ASN A 66 7.78 1.64 11.22
N ILE A 67 6.58 1.12 10.92
CA ILE A 67 5.99 1.14 9.59
C ILE A 67 4.56 1.61 9.68
N GLN A 68 4.20 2.55 8.81
CA GLN A 68 2.82 2.88 8.46
C GLN A 68 2.63 2.62 6.97
N ALA A 69 1.73 1.70 6.63
CA ALA A 69 1.37 1.39 5.26
C ALA A 69 -0.09 1.79 5.00
N TRP A 70 -0.34 2.54 3.94
CA TRP A 70 -1.68 2.78 3.41
C TRP A 70 -1.81 2.05 2.08
N VAL A 71 -2.84 1.23 1.94
CA VAL A 71 -3.17 0.54 0.70
C VAL A 71 -4.62 0.89 0.38
N LYS A 72 -4.80 1.96 -0.37
CA LYS A 72 -6.13 2.49 -0.68
C LYS A 72 -6.60 1.89 -2.00
N MET A 73 -7.85 1.52 -2.21
CA MET A 73 -8.29 0.94 -3.49
C MET A 73 -9.76 1.24 -3.72
N ASP A 74 -10.09 1.76 -4.90
CA ASP A 74 -11.48 2.00 -5.30
C ASP A 74 -12.23 0.66 -5.42
N GLN A 75 -13.24 0.49 -4.57
CA GLN A 75 -14.13 -0.67 -4.56
C GLN A 75 -15.32 -0.42 -5.50
N GLU A 76 -15.14 -0.65 -6.80
CA GLU A 76 -16.22 -0.58 -7.78
C GLU A 76 -16.70 -1.98 -8.22
N SER A 77 -17.87 -2.04 -8.88
CA SER A 77 -18.46 -3.29 -9.38
C SER A 77 -17.49 -3.98 -10.35
N GLY A 78 -16.89 -5.10 -9.91
CA GLY A 78 -15.88 -5.85 -10.68
C GLY A 78 -14.43 -5.64 -10.23
N ASN A 79 -14.17 -4.76 -9.26
CA ASN A 79 -12.85 -4.50 -8.68
C ASN A 79 -12.86 -4.60 -7.14
N THR A 80 -13.62 -5.54 -6.61
CA THR A 80 -13.71 -5.77 -5.16
C THR A 80 -12.57 -6.65 -4.68
N MET A 81 -11.95 -6.29 -3.55
CA MET A 81 -10.93 -7.12 -2.93
C MET A 81 -11.49 -8.50 -2.55
N THR A 82 -10.96 -9.57 -3.15
CA THR A 82 -11.33 -10.94 -2.79
C THR A 82 -10.55 -11.42 -1.57
N ALA A 83 -11.05 -12.47 -0.90
CA ALA A 83 -10.36 -13.06 0.25
C ALA A 83 -8.95 -13.57 -0.09
N GLU A 84 -8.80 -14.17 -1.27
CA GLU A 84 -7.52 -14.68 -1.76
C GLU A 84 -6.53 -13.55 -2.03
N GLN A 85 -6.99 -12.48 -2.67
CA GLN A 85 -6.16 -11.29 -2.92
C GLN A 85 -5.75 -10.62 -1.61
N GLU A 86 -6.67 -10.50 -0.64
CA GLU A 86 -6.37 -9.94 0.68
C GLU A 86 -5.33 -10.80 1.43
N ALA A 87 -5.46 -12.14 1.36
CA ALA A 87 -4.49 -13.06 1.95
C ALA A 87 -3.10 -12.91 1.31
N ARG A 88 -3.03 -12.85 -0.04
CA ARG A 88 -1.78 -12.63 -0.78
C ARG A 88 -1.15 -11.28 -0.47
N LEU A 89 -1.98 -10.25 -0.26
CA LEU A 89 -1.53 -8.91 0.10
C LEU A 89 -0.91 -8.91 1.50
N PHE A 90 -1.54 -9.55 2.48
CA PHE A 90 -1.02 -9.52 3.86
C PHE A 90 0.09 -10.54 4.14
N ALA A 91 0.16 -11.64 3.39
CA ALA A 91 1.16 -12.70 3.59
C ALA A 91 2.60 -12.17 3.80
N PRO A 92 3.18 -11.32 2.93
CA PRO A 92 4.54 -10.84 3.14
C PRO A 92 4.71 -9.91 4.35
N LEU A 93 3.64 -9.31 4.86
CA LEU A 93 3.65 -8.40 6.01
C LEU A 93 3.63 -9.16 7.34
N VAL A 94 2.98 -10.33 7.37
CA VAL A 94 2.92 -11.18 8.57
C VAL A 94 4.32 -11.64 9.02
N GLU A 95 5.28 -11.68 8.11
CA GLU A 95 6.67 -12.05 8.40
C GLU A 95 7.52 -10.91 9.01
N LEU A 96 6.96 -9.72 9.25
CA LEU A 96 7.65 -8.58 9.87
C LEU A 96 7.44 -8.53 11.39
N ASP A 97 8.07 -9.44 12.11
CA ASP A 97 7.87 -9.66 13.55
C ASP A 97 8.66 -8.72 14.49
N ARG A 98 9.62 -7.94 13.97
CA ARG A 98 10.56 -7.15 14.80
C ARG A 98 10.19 -5.68 14.99
N LEU A 99 9.05 -5.25 14.48
CA LEU A 99 8.65 -3.85 14.49
C LEU A 99 8.04 -3.47 15.84
N ARG A 100 8.38 -2.26 16.32
CA ARG A 100 7.78 -1.69 17.53
C ARG A 100 6.38 -1.15 17.24
N GLN A 101 6.21 -0.51 16.08
CA GLN A 101 4.94 0.01 15.62
C GLN A 101 4.73 -0.39 14.18
N PHE A 102 3.70 -1.17 13.91
CA PHE A 102 3.34 -1.54 12.56
C PHE A 102 1.85 -1.34 12.38
N LYS A 103 1.46 -0.36 11.56
CA LYS A 103 0.07 -0.09 11.23
C LYS A 103 -0.12 -0.20 9.72
N VAL A 104 -1.20 -0.87 9.33
CA VAL A 104 -1.63 -1.01 7.95
C VAL A 104 -3.04 -0.47 7.86
N GLU A 105 -3.30 0.35 6.84
CA GLU A 105 -4.60 0.97 6.63
C GLU A 105 -5.11 0.68 5.22
N VAL A 106 -6.33 0.17 5.12
CA VAL A 106 -6.94 -0.25 3.85
C VAL A 106 -8.35 0.34 3.69
N THR A 107 -8.85 0.47 2.46
CA THR A 107 -10.18 1.06 2.18
C THR A 107 -11.31 0.05 2.10
N TRP A 108 -10.99 -1.23 1.82
CA TRP A 108 -12.02 -2.25 1.65
C TRP A 108 -12.52 -2.80 2.99
N PRO A 109 -13.78 -3.27 3.05
CA PRO A 109 -14.34 -3.87 4.26
C PRO A 109 -13.65 -5.20 4.60
N ALA A 110 -13.85 -5.69 5.82
CA ALA A 110 -13.31 -6.98 6.23
C ALA A 110 -13.91 -8.12 5.40
N ASN A 111 -13.06 -9.09 5.05
CA ASN A 111 -13.51 -10.35 4.47
C ASN A 111 -13.45 -11.44 5.56
N GLU A 112 -14.57 -12.07 5.87
CA GLU A 112 -14.65 -13.10 6.91
C GLU A 112 -13.66 -14.26 6.66
N ALA A 113 -13.34 -14.55 5.40
CA ALA A 113 -12.41 -15.62 5.04
C ALA A 113 -10.93 -15.25 5.29
N SER A 114 -10.57 -13.97 5.44
CA SER A 114 -9.19 -13.52 5.73
C SER A 114 -8.96 -13.25 7.21
N GLU A 115 -10.01 -13.21 8.04
CA GLU A 115 -9.90 -12.94 9.49
C GLU A 115 -8.95 -13.93 10.18
N ALA A 116 -8.97 -15.20 9.78
CA ALA A 116 -8.09 -16.22 10.33
C ALA A 116 -6.60 -15.92 10.09
N LEU A 117 -6.26 -15.28 8.96
CA LEU A 117 -4.90 -14.89 8.60
C LEU A 117 -4.41 -13.67 9.40
N LEU A 118 -5.34 -12.89 9.95
CA LEU A 118 -5.07 -11.62 10.62
C LEU A 118 -5.10 -11.71 12.15
N LEU A 119 -5.55 -12.82 12.72
CA LEU A 119 -5.67 -13.02 14.18
C LEU A 119 -4.36 -12.78 14.94
N ASP A 120 -3.23 -13.19 14.38
CA ASP A 120 -1.90 -13.04 14.96
C ASP A 120 -0.97 -12.15 14.11
N ALA A 121 -1.54 -11.25 13.30
CA ALA A 121 -0.75 -10.37 12.47
C ALA A 121 0.12 -9.43 13.33
N PRO A 122 1.39 -9.18 12.94
CA PRO A 122 2.30 -8.29 13.69
C PRO A 122 1.97 -6.81 13.51
N PHE A 123 0.85 -6.49 12.85
CA PHE A 123 0.42 -5.13 12.56
C PHE A 123 -0.99 -4.86 13.07
N HIS A 124 -1.22 -3.60 13.42
CA HIS A 124 -2.56 -3.07 13.64
C HIS A 124 -3.20 -2.73 12.30
N LEU A 125 -4.21 -3.50 11.91
CA LEU A 125 -5.00 -3.22 10.70
C LEU A 125 -6.13 -2.23 11.02
N VAL A 126 -6.19 -1.14 10.26
CA VAL A 126 -7.29 -0.19 10.26
C VAL A 126 -7.97 -0.24 8.89
N ARG A 127 -9.30 -0.24 8.90
CA ARG A 127 -10.11 -0.14 7.68
C ARG A 127 -10.74 1.24 7.68
N ASP A 128 -10.21 2.12 6.85
CA ASP A 128 -10.64 3.52 6.75
C ASP A 128 -10.53 3.98 5.30
N ASP A 129 -11.63 4.54 4.80
CA ASP A 129 -11.74 5.10 3.47
C ASP A 129 -11.52 6.62 3.45
N ASN A 130 -11.26 7.23 4.61
CA ASN A 130 -10.84 8.61 4.66
C ASN A 130 -9.51 8.83 3.91
N PRO A 131 -9.32 10.02 3.31
CA PRO A 131 -8.06 10.39 2.71
C PRO A 131 -6.91 10.31 3.70
N ILE A 132 -5.71 10.02 3.17
CA ILE A 132 -4.50 9.91 4.00
C ILE A 132 -4.23 11.29 4.65
N PRO A 133 -4.07 11.37 5.98
CA PRO A 133 -3.82 12.63 6.68
C PRO A 133 -2.65 13.42 6.08
N ASP A 134 -2.78 14.75 6.05
CA ASP A 134 -1.78 15.69 5.55
C ASP A 134 -1.39 15.54 4.06
N LYS A 135 -2.09 14.69 3.29
CA LYS A 135 -2.02 14.67 1.83
C LYS A 135 -3.19 15.46 1.25
N PRO A 136 -2.95 16.35 0.27
CA PRO A 136 -4.02 17.13 -0.33
C PRO A 136 -5.05 16.20 -0.97
N GLU A 137 -6.31 16.35 -0.58
CA GLU A 137 -7.43 15.92 -1.41
C GLU A 137 -7.36 16.72 -2.71
N LEU A 138 -7.25 16.03 -3.85
CA LEU A 138 -7.41 16.70 -5.13
C LEU A 138 -8.90 17.04 -5.29
N VAL A 139 -9.24 18.28 -4.93
CA VAL A 139 -10.57 18.85 -5.20
C VAL A 139 -10.68 19.09 -6.70
N PHE A 140 -11.48 18.28 -7.39
CA PHE A 140 -11.82 18.50 -8.79
C PHE A 140 -13.05 19.41 -8.90
N GLU A 141 -12.85 20.69 -9.18
CA GLU A 141 -13.94 21.53 -9.71
C GLU A 141 -14.17 21.16 -11.17
N THR A 142 -15.30 20.52 -11.46
CA THR A 142 -15.75 20.31 -12.85
C THR A 142 -16.26 21.65 -13.38
N VAL A 143 -15.40 22.42 -14.04
CA VAL A 143 -15.82 23.64 -14.74
C VAL A 143 -16.57 23.24 -16.01
N THR A 144 -17.89 23.25 -15.95
CA THR A 144 -18.74 23.15 -17.14
C THR A 144 -18.68 24.48 -17.89
N CYS A 145 -17.79 24.58 -18.87
CA CYS A 145 -17.84 25.66 -19.86
C CYS A 145 -19.06 25.43 -20.76
N SER A 146 -20.16 26.13 -20.47
CA SER A 146 -21.26 26.30 -21.41
C SER A 146 -20.76 27.13 -22.59
N LEU A 147 -20.53 26.48 -23.73
CA LEU A 147 -20.36 27.16 -25.00
C LEU A 147 -21.65 27.92 -25.31
N GLY A 148 -21.60 29.24 -25.17
CA GLY A 148 -22.69 30.12 -25.57
C GLY A 148 -22.99 29.91 -27.05
N SER A 149 -24.21 29.46 -27.34
CA SER A 149 -24.74 29.36 -28.70
C SER A 149 -24.85 30.78 -29.29
N LEU A 150 -24.20 31.00 -30.43
CA LEU A 150 -24.44 32.16 -31.31
C LEU A 150 -25.69 31.92 -32.16
#